data_AF-A0A6A3JR77-F1
#
_entry.id   AF-A0A6A3JR77-F1
#
_cell.length_a   1.000
_cell.length_b   1.000
_cell.length_c   1.000
_cell.angle_alpha   90.00
_cell.angle_beta   90.00
_cell.angle_gamma   90.00
#
_symmetry.space_group_name_H-M   'P 1'
#
loop_
_entity.id
_entity.type
_entity.pdbx_description
1 polymer ?
#
loop_
_entity_poly.entity_id
_entity_poly.type
_entity_poly.pdbx_seq_one_letter_code
_entity_poly.pdbx_strand_id
1 'polypeptide(L)'
;MQTDEWSKGDGDETWKRRQRACKVCSVLKRADQARGGETTFYCSACKLKNSSKHAPASRVFLCNKVKHQSNGVATSCFEIWHKHWKDGTMIPQARRKRKLRARKPARLSGSEENGEGGSSEQSSGDSASVSPPLRRQRTRAIDDSDKD
;
A
#
# COMPACT_ATOMS: atom_id res chain seq x y z
N MET A 1 -18.42 -1.02 -1.05
CA MET A 1 -18.34 0.25 -0.29
C MET A 1 -17.03 0.96 -0.63
N GLN A 2 -16.95 2.29 -0.53
CA GLN A 2 -15.70 3.05 -0.70
C GLN A 2 -15.08 3.32 0.68
N THR A 3 -13.75 3.46 0.77
CA THR A 3 -13.06 3.83 2.01
C THR A 3 -13.11 5.34 2.25
N ASP A 4 -13.34 5.69 3.51
CA ASP A 4 -13.36 7.07 4.01
C ASP A 4 -12.04 7.43 4.72
N GLU A 5 -11.04 6.53 4.63
CA GLU A 5 -9.66 6.84 4.95
C GLU A 5 -9.12 7.85 3.93
N TRP A 6 -8.69 9.02 4.38
CA TRP A 6 -7.98 10.00 3.58
C TRP A 6 -6.46 9.95 3.84
N SER A 7 -5.69 10.63 2.98
CA SER A 7 -4.25 10.83 3.11
C SER A 7 -3.84 12.17 2.48
N LYS A 8 -2.94 12.90 3.15
CA LYS A 8 -2.29 14.08 2.57
C LYS A 8 -1.51 13.68 1.31
N GLY A 9 -1.68 14.44 0.23
CA GLY A 9 -0.90 14.28 -1.01
C GLY A 9 0.44 15.01 -0.94
N ASP A 10 1.26 14.85 -1.99
CA ASP A 10 2.56 15.54 -2.15
C ASP A 10 2.46 17.07 -2.31
N GLY A 11 1.27 17.63 -2.56
CA GLY A 11 1.05 19.09 -2.62
C GLY A 11 0.35 19.58 -1.36
N ASP A 12 0.80 20.72 -0.83
CA ASP A 12 0.66 21.14 0.58
C ASP A 12 -0.74 21.12 1.19
N GLU A 13 -1.79 21.27 0.37
CA GLU A 13 -3.18 21.29 0.85
C GLU A 13 -4.13 20.26 0.17
N THR A 14 -3.60 19.31 -0.61
CA THR A 14 -4.45 18.34 -1.32
C THR A 14 -4.67 17.03 -0.54
N TRP A 15 -5.85 16.89 0.07
CA TRP A 15 -6.30 15.63 0.66
C TRP A 15 -6.89 14.70 -0.41
N LYS A 16 -6.42 13.45 -0.46
CA LYS A 16 -6.89 12.43 -1.42
C LYS A 16 -7.35 11.18 -0.68
N ARG A 17 -8.44 10.55 -1.15
CA ARG A 17 -8.89 9.24 -0.61
C ARG A 17 -7.76 8.22 -0.71
N ARG A 18 -7.51 7.53 0.40
CA ARG A 18 -6.32 6.71 0.58
C ARG A 18 -6.40 5.44 -0.25
N GLN A 19 -5.47 5.29 -1.17
CA GLN A 19 -5.39 4.10 -2.01
C GLN A 19 -4.94 2.87 -1.21
N ARG A 20 -5.49 1.71 -1.58
CA ARG A 20 -5.27 0.41 -0.94
C ARG A 20 -5.04 -0.63 -2.03
N ALA A 21 -4.15 -1.59 -1.80
CA ALA A 21 -3.81 -2.60 -2.80
C ALA A 21 -5.01 -3.56 -3.03
N CYS A 22 -5.49 -3.64 -4.28
CA CYS A 22 -6.54 -4.59 -4.66
C CYS A 22 -6.01 -6.02 -4.52
N LYS A 23 -6.75 -6.89 -3.84
CA LYS A 23 -6.30 -8.26 -3.56
C LYS A 23 -6.20 -9.11 -4.84
N VAL A 24 -7.17 -8.98 -5.74
CA VAL A 24 -7.15 -9.66 -7.05
C VAL A 24 -6.01 -9.13 -7.92
N CYS A 25 -5.89 -7.81 -8.13
CA CYS A 25 -4.78 -7.28 -8.92
C CYS A 25 -3.40 -7.59 -8.32
N SER A 26 -3.28 -7.72 -7.00
CA SER A 26 -2.00 -8.09 -6.35
C SER A 26 -1.56 -9.53 -6.65
N VAL A 27 -2.52 -10.43 -6.87
CA VAL A 27 -2.31 -11.86 -7.17
C VAL A 27 -2.19 -12.10 -8.68
N LEU A 28 -2.97 -11.37 -9.48
CA LEU A 28 -2.97 -11.44 -10.95
C LEU A 28 -1.93 -10.54 -11.63
N LYS A 29 -1.17 -9.72 -10.88
CA LYS A 29 -0.10 -8.89 -11.49
C LYS A 29 0.91 -9.76 -12.22
N ARG A 30 1.30 -9.31 -13.41
CA ARG A 30 2.38 -9.91 -14.21
C ARG A 30 3.72 -9.81 -13.48
N ALA A 31 4.72 -10.56 -13.95
CA ALA A 31 6.05 -10.62 -13.30
C ALA A 31 6.80 -9.27 -13.42
N ASP A 32 6.68 -8.63 -14.57
CA ASP A 32 7.19 -7.28 -14.91
C ASP A 32 6.58 -6.15 -14.03
N GLN A 33 5.35 -6.31 -13.53
CA GLN A 33 4.69 -5.29 -12.72
C GLN A 33 5.18 -5.28 -11.28
N ALA A 34 5.89 -4.22 -10.90
CA ALA A 34 6.35 -3.97 -9.53
C ALA A 34 5.20 -4.01 -8.50
N ARG A 35 4.09 -3.30 -8.77
CA ARG A 35 2.90 -3.23 -7.90
C ARG A 35 1.66 -3.76 -8.63
N GLY A 36 0.72 -4.32 -7.87
CA GLY A 36 -0.63 -4.59 -8.37
C GLY A 36 -1.48 -3.33 -8.36
N GLY A 37 -2.62 -3.36 -9.04
CA GLY A 37 -3.57 -2.25 -9.06
C GLY A 37 -4.07 -1.83 -7.67
N GLU A 38 -4.30 -0.53 -7.51
CA GLU A 38 -4.81 0.07 -6.27
C GLU A 38 -6.30 0.43 -6.41
N THR A 39 -6.96 0.66 -5.27
CA THR A 39 -8.37 1.03 -5.20
C THR A 39 -8.72 1.71 -3.87
N THR A 40 -9.81 2.47 -3.87
CA THR A 40 -10.50 2.95 -2.67
C THR A 40 -11.69 2.07 -2.28
N PHE A 41 -12.07 1.08 -3.09
CA PHE A 41 -13.25 0.24 -2.85
C PHE A 41 -12.91 -1.04 -2.10
N TYR A 42 -13.83 -1.46 -1.22
CA TYR A 42 -13.73 -2.68 -0.44
C TYR A 42 -15.09 -3.39 -0.32
N CYS A 43 -15.02 -4.71 -0.10
CA CYS A 43 -16.16 -5.51 0.30
C CYS A 43 -16.33 -5.45 1.83
N SER A 44 -17.51 -5.03 2.29
CA SER A 44 -17.85 -4.94 3.71
C SER A 44 -18.13 -6.30 4.35
N ALA A 45 -18.62 -7.27 3.57
CA ALA A 45 -18.88 -8.63 4.03
C ALA A 45 -17.59 -9.46 4.19
N CYS A 46 -16.62 -9.33 3.27
CA CYS A 46 -15.38 -10.10 3.35
C CYS A 46 -14.38 -9.52 4.36
N LYS A 47 -13.86 -10.37 5.24
CA LYS A 47 -12.76 -10.08 6.17
C LYS A 47 -11.60 -11.07 5.95
N LEU A 48 -10.36 -10.58 5.99
CA LEU A 48 -9.17 -11.41 5.92
C LEU A 48 -8.98 -12.19 7.23
N LYS A 49 -9.00 -13.52 7.17
CA LYS A 49 -8.82 -14.42 8.33
C LYS A 49 -7.51 -14.21 9.11
N ASN A 50 -6.51 -13.57 8.51
CA ASN A 50 -5.18 -13.33 9.08
C ASN A 50 -4.91 -11.86 9.48
N SER A 51 -5.96 -11.03 9.60
CA SER A 51 -5.80 -9.62 9.98
C SER A 51 -5.61 -9.43 11.47
N SER A 52 -4.77 -8.46 11.85
CA SER A 52 -4.74 -7.90 13.21
C SER A 52 -6.09 -7.32 13.63
N LYS A 53 -6.32 -7.13 14.95
CA LYS A 53 -7.52 -6.50 15.54
C LYS A 53 -7.96 -5.14 14.92
N HIS A 54 -7.11 -4.48 14.13
CA HIS A 54 -7.46 -3.26 13.40
C HIS A 54 -8.43 -3.54 12.23
N ALA A 55 -9.67 -3.04 12.34
CA ALA A 55 -10.70 -3.10 11.31
C ALA A 55 -10.23 -2.74 9.86
N PRO A 56 -9.47 -1.65 9.58
CA PRO A 56 -9.05 -1.36 8.21
C PRO A 56 -8.07 -2.39 7.63
N ALA A 57 -7.34 -3.13 8.48
CA ALA A 57 -6.43 -4.19 8.04
C ALA A 57 -7.18 -5.50 7.70
N SER A 58 -8.40 -5.69 8.21
CA SER A 58 -9.26 -6.84 7.90
C SER A 58 -10.05 -6.70 6.60
N ARG A 59 -10.33 -5.47 6.17
CA ARG A 59 -11.09 -5.16 4.93
C ARG A 59 -10.44 -5.76 3.68
N VAL A 60 -11.27 -6.33 2.81
CA VAL A 60 -10.87 -6.85 1.51
C VAL A 60 -11.09 -5.78 0.43
N PHE A 61 -9.99 -5.16 -0.01
CA PHE A 61 -10.00 -4.13 -1.06
C PHE A 61 -10.01 -4.75 -2.46
N LEU A 62 -10.97 -4.33 -3.30
CA LEU A 62 -11.27 -4.90 -4.62
C LEU A 62 -11.65 -3.79 -5.61
N CYS A 63 -11.09 -3.80 -6.82
CA CYS A 63 -11.51 -2.86 -7.87
C CYS A 63 -12.92 -3.21 -8.38
N ASN A 64 -13.83 -2.23 -8.42
CA ASN A 64 -15.16 -2.42 -9.01
C ASN A 64 -15.13 -2.46 -10.56
N LYS A 65 -14.09 -1.88 -11.18
CA LYS A 65 -13.95 -1.86 -12.64
C LYS A 65 -13.59 -3.24 -13.20
N VAL A 66 -14.13 -3.56 -14.38
CA VAL A 66 -13.68 -4.67 -15.24
C VAL A 66 -12.22 -4.40 -15.64
N LYS A 67 -11.32 -5.31 -15.29
CA LYS A 67 -9.86 -5.14 -15.46
C LYS A 67 -9.12 -6.43 -15.79
N HIS A 68 -9.82 -7.56 -15.79
CA HIS A 68 -9.27 -8.90 -15.95
C HIS A 68 -10.23 -9.72 -16.80
N GLN A 69 -9.75 -10.85 -17.31
CA GLN A 69 -10.58 -11.86 -17.93
C GLN A 69 -10.54 -13.12 -17.06
N SER A 70 -11.67 -13.81 -16.96
CA SER A 70 -11.77 -15.13 -16.34
C SER A 70 -12.58 -16.02 -17.27
N ASN A 71 -12.02 -17.16 -17.67
CA ASN A 71 -12.62 -18.07 -18.65
C ASN A 71 -13.05 -17.35 -19.96
N GLY A 72 -12.24 -16.41 -20.45
CA GLY A 72 -12.55 -15.57 -21.62
C GLY A 72 -13.48 -14.38 -21.36
N VAL A 73 -14.21 -14.35 -20.24
CA VAL A 73 -15.18 -13.29 -19.93
C VAL A 73 -14.50 -12.14 -19.18
N ALA A 74 -14.69 -10.92 -19.68
CA ALA A 74 -14.23 -9.70 -19.04
C ALA A 74 -14.95 -9.49 -17.69
N THR A 75 -14.20 -9.53 -16.59
CA THR A 75 -14.74 -9.60 -15.22
C THR A 75 -14.11 -8.56 -14.30
N SER A 76 -14.88 -8.16 -13.29
CA SER A 76 -14.40 -7.25 -12.24
C SER A 76 -13.53 -7.99 -11.21
N CYS A 77 -12.70 -7.24 -10.46
CA CYS A 77 -11.99 -7.84 -9.32
C CYS A 77 -12.95 -8.28 -8.20
N PHE A 78 -14.15 -7.68 -8.14
CA PHE A 78 -15.18 -8.09 -7.21
C PHE A 78 -15.68 -9.50 -7.53
N GLU A 79 -16.06 -9.76 -8.78
CA GLU A 79 -16.53 -11.07 -9.22
C GLU A 79 -15.46 -12.15 -9.14
N ILE A 80 -14.21 -11.86 -9.52
CA ILE A 80 -13.11 -12.82 -9.40
C ILE A 80 -12.92 -13.25 -7.93
N TRP A 81 -13.01 -12.31 -7.00
CA TRP A 81 -12.88 -12.61 -5.57
C TRP A 81 -14.02 -13.51 -5.06
N HIS A 82 -15.26 -13.15 -5.37
CA HIS A 82 -16.45 -13.83 -4.87
C HIS A 82 -16.75 -15.14 -5.61
N LYS A 83 -16.96 -15.08 -6.94
CA LYS A 83 -17.36 -16.23 -7.76
C LYS A 83 -16.22 -17.23 -7.95
N HIS A 84 -15.04 -16.76 -8.35
CA HIS A 84 -13.93 -17.65 -8.76
C HIS A 84 -13.03 -18.07 -7.58
N TRP A 85 -12.79 -17.18 -6.61
CA TRP A 85 -11.92 -17.47 -5.46
C TRP A 85 -12.68 -17.79 -4.16
N LYS A 86 -14.02 -17.88 -4.18
CA LYS A 86 -14.87 -18.23 -3.03
C LYS A 86 -14.48 -17.44 -1.77
N ASP A 87 -14.64 -16.11 -1.86
CA ASP A 87 -14.29 -15.13 -0.83
C ASP A 87 -12.80 -15.14 -0.40
N GLY A 88 -11.92 -15.57 -1.30
CA GLY A 88 -10.48 -15.66 -1.06
C GLY A 88 -10.03 -16.97 -0.40
N THR A 89 -10.89 -18.00 -0.32
CA THR A 89 -10.47 -19.35 0.08
C THR A 89 -9.68 -20.04 -1.04
N MET A 90 -10.19 -19.98 -2.29
CA MET A 90 -9.68 -20.65 -3.49
C MET A 90 -8.69 -19.78 -4.30
N ILE A 91 -7.82 -19.02 -3.63
CA ILE A 91 -6.80 -18.20 -4.31
C ILE A 91 -5.71 -19.11 -4.90
N PRO A 92 -5.39 -19.00 -6.21
CA PRO A 92 -4.43 -19.87 -6.90
C PRO A 92 -3.07 -20.01 -6.19
N GLN A 93 -2.70 -21.24 -5.83
CA GLN A 93 -1.49 -21.53 -5.03
C GLN A 93 -0.20 -21.10 -5.74
N ALA A 94 -0.13 -21.24 -7.07
CA ALA A 94 0.99 -20.78 -7.90
C ALA A 94 1.27 -19.26 -7.77
N ARG A 95 0.32 -18.46 -7.26
CA ARG A 95 0.47 -17.02 -6.99
C ARG A 95 0.60 -16.69 -5.49
N ARG A 96 0.29 -17.62 -4.58
CA ARG A 96 0.31 -17.43 -3.12
C ARG A 96 1.70 -17.23 -2.50
N LYS A 97 2.81 -17.50 -3.23
CA LYS A 97 4.20 -17.21 -2.77
C LYS A 97 4.35 -15.76 -2.28
N ARG A 98 3.60 -14.81 -2.88
CA ARG A 98 3.39 -13.46 -2.33
C ARG A 98 2.15 -13.45 -1.43
N LYS A 99 2.31 -13.83 -0.16
CA LYS A 99 1.22 -13.86 0.85
C LYS A 99 0.43 -12.54 0.83
N LEU A 100 -0.89 -12.62 0.67
CA LEU A 100 -1.79 -11.47 0.79
C LEU A 100 -1.77 -10.92 2.22
N ARG A 101 -0.84 -10.01 2.50
CA ARG A 101 -0.68 -9.40 3.82
C ARG A 101 -1.79 -8.39 4.08
N ALA A 102 -2.44 -8.53 5.23
CA ALA A 102 -2.99 -7.39 5.94
C ALA A 102 -1.80 -6.53 6.41
N ARG A 103 -1.74 -5.25 6.01
CA ARG A 103 -0.75 -4.32 6.57
C ARG A 103 -1.40 -3.56 7.72
N LYS A 104 -0.69 -3.43 8.85
CA LYS A 104 -1.09 -2.49 9.90
C LYS A 104 -1.18 -1.07 9.28
N PRO A 105 -2.16 -0.23 9.65
CA PRO A 105 -2.12 1.17 9.27
C PRO A 105 -0.81 1.78 9.79
N ALA A 106 -0.20 2.67 9.01
CA ALA A 106 0.92 3.47 9.50
C ALA A 106 0.45 4.27 10.72
N ARG A 107 1.25 4.32 11.79
CA ARG A 107 0.97 5.25 12.89
C ARG A 107 1.04 6.67 12.34
N LEU A 108 0.12 7.52 12.78
CA LEU A 108 0.25 8.96 12.56
C LEU A 108 1.37 9.43 13.50
N SER A 109 2.45 9.98 12.93
CA SER A 109 3.46 10.71 13.69
C SER A 109 2.92 12.12 13.95
N GLY A 110 2.18 12.29 15.05
CA GLY A 110 1.95 13.59 15.67
C GLY A 110 3.17 13.96 16.51
N SER A 111 3.52 15.23 16.49
CA SER A 111 4.62 15.86 17.24
C SER A 111 4.37 15.93 18.75
N GLU A 112 5.42 16.36 19.48
CA GLU A 112 5.50 16.69 20.91
C GLU A 112 4.25 17.39 21.48
N GLU A 113 3.86 17.30 22.76
CA GLU A 113 4.60 17.18 24.04
C GLU A 113 3.83 16.26 25.04
N ASN A 114 4.12 16.06 26.34
CA ASN A 114 5.19 16.41 27.31
C ASN A 114 5.26 15.30 28.40
N GLY A 115 6.18 15.38 29.38
CA GLY A 115 6.13 14.59 30.63
C GLY A 115 7.48 14.43 31.35
N GLU A 116 7.66 15.13 32.47
CA GLU A 116 8.94 15.29 33.19
C GLU A 116 9.40 14.09 34.05
N GLY A 117 10.72 14.03 34.30
CA GLY A 117 11.29 13.51 35.55
C GLY A 117 12.14 12.22 35.46
N GLY A 118 13.43 12.31 35.81
CA GLY A 118 14.27 11.12 36.08
C GLY A 118 15.77 11.26 35.84
N SER A 119 16.47 11.97 36.74
CA SER A 119 17.94 12.15 36.74
C SER A 119 18.75 10.85 36.71
N SER A 120 19.84 10.79 35.91
CA SER A 120 21.22 10.90 36.43
C SER A 120 22.31 10.64 35.38
N GLU A 121 23.48 11.21 35.63
CA GLU A 121 24.59 11.39 34.69
C GLU A 121 25.43 10.12 34.46
N GLN A 122 26.07 10.00 33.29
CA GLN A 122 27.54 9.94 33.23
C GLN A 122 28.11 10.08 31.81
N SER A 123 29.23 10.81 31.76
CA SER A 123 30.10 11.12 30.62
C SER A 123 30.60 9.90 29.84
N SER A 124 30.73 10.01 28.51
CA SER A 124 32.02 9.99 27.78
C SER A 124 31.76 9.95 26.27
N GLY A 125 32.47 10.78 25.50
CA GLY A 125 32.17 11.00 24.08
C GLY A 125 32.92 10.11 23.09
N ASP A 126 32.49 10.15 21.83
CA ASP A 126 33.38 10.12 20.66
C ASP A 126 32.71 10.86 19.47
N SER A 127 33.51 11.52 18.63
CA SER A 127 33.03 12.34 17.51
C SER A 127 33.02 11.56 16.19
N ALA A 128 31.88 10.96 15.85
CA ALA A 128 31.68 10.34 14.54
C ALA A 128 30.44 10.91 13.81
N SER A 129 30.67 11.90 12.94
CA SER A 129 29.65 12.48 12.07
C SER A 129 29.16 11.49 11.00
N VAL A 130 28.17 10.65 11.35
CA VAL A 130 27.52 9.76 10.38
C VAL A 130 26.41 10.52 9.63
N SER A 131 26.76 11.09 8.49
CA SER A 131 25.83 11.77 7.58
C SER A 131 24.64 10.87 7.19
N PRO A 132 23.38 11.36 7.23
CA PRO A 132 22.23 10.59 6.77
C PRO A 132 22.32 10.32 5.26
N PRO A 133 21.86 9.15 4.77
CA PRO A 133 22.04 8.76 3.37
C PRO A 133 21.28 9.68 2.42
N LEU A 134 22.03 10.35 1.53
CA LEU A 134 21.50 11.27 0.54
C LEU A 134 20.46 10.58 -0.37
N ARG A 135 19.24 11.11 -0.32
CA ARG A 135 18.09 10.73 -1.16
C ARG A 135 18.42 11.02 -2.63
N ARG A 136 18.76 9.98 -3.41
CA ARG A 136 19.07 10.09 -4.85
C ARG A 136 18.04 10.95 -5.59
N GLN A 137 18.44 12.15 -5.97
CA GLN A 137 17.68 13.01 -6.88
C GLN A 137 17.85 12.49 -8.31
N ARG A 138 16.78 12.61 -9.09
CA ARG A 138 16.74 12.19 -10.50
C ARG A 138 17.20 13.36 -11.37
N THR A 139 18.41 13.28 -11.91
CA THR A 139 18.86 14.22 -12.94
C THR A 139 17.94 14.13 -14.15
N ARG A 140 17.56 15.28 -14.71
CA ARG A 140 16.95 15.37 -16.04
C ARG A 140 18.11 15.59 -17.00
N ALA A 141 18.25 14.73 -18.01
CA ALA A 141 19.17 15.00 -19.09
C ALA A 141 18.65 16.22 -19.86
N ILE A 142 19.54 17.18 -20.09
CA ILE A 142 19.34 18.27 -21.04
C ILE A 142 19.86 17.69 -22.35
N ASP A 143 19.01 17.56 -23.36
CA ASP A 143 19.46 17.16 -24.70
C ASP A 143 19.87 18.44 -25.43
N ASP A 144 21.17 18.54 -25.70
CA ASP A 144 21.78 19.62 -26.45
C ASP A 144 21.91 19.14 -27.90
N SER A 145 21.12 19.75 -28.78
CA SER A 145 21.10 19.45 -30.22
C SER A 145 21.24 20.76 -30.99
N ASP A 146 22.48 21.25 -31.03
CA ASP A 146 22.94 22.32 -31.91
C ASP A 146 22.89 21.88 -33.39
N LYS A 147 22.37 22.76 -34.27
CA LYS A 147 22.89 22.88 -35.64
C LYS A 147 22.40 24.12 -36.41
N ASP A 148 23.35 24.84 -37.00
CA ASP A 148 23.23 25.64 -38.23
C ASP A 148 22.62 24.83 -39.41
#